data_AF-A0A0C2ENY6-F1
#
_entry.id   AF-A0A0C2ENY6-F1
#
_cell.length_a   1.000
_cell.length_b   1.000
_cell.length_c   1.000
_cell.angle_alpha   90.00
_cell.angle_beta   90.00
_cell.angle_gamma   90.00
#
_symmetry.space_group_name_H-M   'P 1'
#
loop_
_entity.id
_entity.type
_entity.pdbx_description
1 polymer ?
#
loop_
_entity_poly.entity_id
_entity_poly.type
_entity_poly.pdbx_seq_one_letter_code
_entity_poly.pdbx_strand_id
1 'polypeptide(L)' 'MSNELLRWRKEASSEEWKRLAALAKTSVGYLDQIAYGFRRASPDKANAIEEATRNFTGYKPVKKENLVFVSRRASAA' A
#
# COMPACT_ATOMS: atom_id res chain seq x y z
N MET A 1 -15.44 -0.46 1.30
CA MET A 1 -14.16 0.18 0.95
C MET A 1 -13.18 -0.93 0.57
N SER A 2 -12.85 -1.06 -0.72
CA SER A 2 -11.93 -2.09 -1.19
C SER A 2 -10.50 -1.71 -0.82
N ASN A 3 -9.74 -2.65 -0.26
CA ASN A 3 -8.33 -2.43 0.08
C ASN A 3 -7.50 -2.40 -1.23
N GLU A 4 -7.38 -1.22 -1.83
CA GLU A 4 -6.68 -1.02 -3.11
C GLU A 4 -5.21 -1.41 -3.04
N LEU A 5 -4.57 -1.23 -1.90
CA LEU A 5 -3.19 -1.64 -1.72
C LEU A 5 -3.06 -3.16 -1.68
N LEU A 6 -4.04 -3.88 -1.11
CA LEU A 6 -4.10 -5.34 -1.18
C LEU A 6 -4.31 -5.82 -2.62
N ARG A 7 -5.14 -5.13 -3.40
CA ARG A 7 -5.31 -5.42 -4.84
C ARG A 7 -3.95 -5.30 -5.53
N TRP A 8 -3.29 -4.16 -5.37
CA TRP A 8 -1.97 -3.90 -5.95
C TRP A 8 -0.94 -4.97 -5.54
N ARG A 9 -0.91 -5.35 -4.26
CA ARG A 9 -0.02 -6.41 -3.74
C ARG A 9 -0.21 -7.75 -4.45
N LYS A 10 -1.46 -8.11 -4.78
CA LYS A 10 -1.80 -9.38 -5.44
C LYS A 10 -1.48 -9.38 -6.93
N GLU A 11 -1.56 -8.22 -7.58
CA GLU A 11 -1.26 -8.05 -9.00
C GLU A 11 0.24 -7.90 -9.27
N ALA A 12 0.99 -7.31 -8.33
CA ALA A 12 2.42 -7.04 -8.46
C ALA A 12 3.29 -8.26 -8.16
N SER A 13 4.38 -8.39 -8.91
CA SER A 13 5.43 -9.37 -8.60
C SER A 13 6.14 -9.02 -7.29
N SER A 14 6.78 -10.00 -6.65
CA SER A 14 7.56 -9.79 -5.42
C SER A 14 8.66 -8.74 -5.59
N GLU A 15 9.26 -8.63 -6.77
CA GLU A 15 10.27 -7.62 -7.09
C GLU A 15 9.68 -6.21 -7.23
N GLU A 16 8.53 -6.09 -7.89
CA GLU A 16 7.81 -4.82 -8.02
C GLU A 16 7.29 -4.32 -6.68
N TRP A 17 6.86 -5.24 -5.80
CA TRP A 17 6.49 -4.91 -4.43
C TRP A 17 7.68 -4.38 -3.61
N LYS A 18 8.87 -5.00 -3.75
CA LYS A 18 10.11 -4.50 -3.15
C LYS A 18 10.48 -3.12 -3.70
N ARG A 19 10.35 -2.93 -5.01
CA ARG A 19 10.61 -1.64 -5.68
C ARG A 19 9.65 -0.55 -5.21
N LEU A 20 8.35 -0.88 -5.05
CA LEU A 20 7.35 0.04 -4.52
C LEU A 20 7.72 0.50 -3.11
N ALA A 21 8.12 -0.43 -2.24
CA ALA A 21 8.55 -0.10 -0.88
C ALA A 21 9.76 0.85 -0.88
N ALA A 22 10.77 0.58 -1.72
CA ALA A 22 11.94 1.44 -1.87
C ALA A 22 11.56 2.85 -2.35
N LEU A 23 10.70 2.96 -3.39
CA LEU A 23 10.23 4.23 -3.92
C LEU A 23 9.42 5.04 -2.89
N ALA A 24 8.56 4.37 -2.11
CA ALA A 24 7.77 4.99 -1.05
C ALA A 24 8.57 5.26 0.25
N LYS A 25 9.90 5.05 0.22
CA LYS A 25 10.81 5.21 1.37
C LYS A 25 10.28 4.47 2.61
N THR A 26 10.01 3.18 2.44
CA THR A 26 9.49 2.29 3.48
C THR A 26 10.02 0.87 3.31
N SER A 27 9.82 0.03 4.33
CA SER A 27 10.16 -1.39 4.26
C SER A 27 9.01 -2.20 3.66
N VAL A 28 9.34 -3.33 3.03
CA VAL A 28 8.36 -4.31 2.52
C VAL A 28 7.39 -4.74 3.61
N GLY A 29 7.89 -5.09 4.80
CA GLY A 29 7.03 -5.51 5.92
C GLY A 29 6.07 -4.41 6.39
N TYR A 30 6.50 -3.15 6.39
CA TYR A 30 5.63 -2.03 6.75
C TYR A 30 4.52 -1.84 5.69
N LEU A 31 4.89 -1.95 4.42
CA LEU A 31 3.94 -1.87 3.30
C LEU A 31 2.94 -3.04 3.33
N ASP A 32 3.41 -4.23 3.71
CA ASP A 32 2.58 -5.44 3.89
C ASP A 32 1.56 -5.25 5.03
N GLN A 33 1.98 -4.70 6.18
CA GLN A 33 1.07 -4.37 7.27
C GLN A 33 -0.05 -3.43 6.84
N ILE A 34 0.22 -2.47 5.95
CA ILE A 34 -0.82 -1.59 5.39
C ILE A 34 -1.71 -2.37 4.42
N ALA A 35 -1.11 -3.12 3.49
CA ALA A 35 -1.84 -3.89 2.47
C ALA A 35 -2.81 -4.89 3.11
N TYR A 36 -2.42 -5.58 4.17
CA TYR A 36 -3.29 -6.55 4.87
C TYR A 36 -4.18 -5.92 5.95
N GLY A 37 -4.14 -4.59 6.10
CA GLY A 37 -5.03 -3.86 7.00
C GLY A 37 -4.68 -3.98 8.50
N PHE A 38 -3.47 -4.42 8.82
CA PHE A 38 -2.94 -4.43 10.19
C PHE A 38 -2.52 -3.02 10.65
N ARG A 39 -2.23 -2.13 9.71
CA ARG A 39 -1.85 -0.74 9.98
C ARG A 39 -2.48 0.24 8.99
N ARG A 40 -2.69 1.48 9.44
CA ARG A 40 -3.05 2.62 8.57
C ARG A 40 -1.80 3.40 8.19
N ALA A 41 -1.72 3.86 6.95
CA ALA A 41 -0.65 4.77 6.53
C ALA A 41 -0.90 6.17 7.12
N SER A 42 0.15 6.83 7.60
CA SER A 42 0.10 8.28 7.86
C SER A 42 -0.16 9.04 6.56
N PRO A 43 -0.73 10.27 6.59
CA PRO A 43 -1.01 11.05 5.38
C PRO A 43 0.21 11.23 4.46
N ASP A 44 1.37 11.54 5.04
CA ASP A 44 2.65 11.64 4.32
C ASP A 44 3.02 10.31 3.63
N LYS A 45 2.94 9.21 4.38
CA LYS A 45 3.27 7.87 3.86
C LYS A 45 2.29 7.43 2.78
N ALA A 46 1.01 7.76 2.93
CA ALA A 46 -0.01 7.50 1.93
C ALA A 46 0.25 8.28 0.63
N ASN A 47 0.69 9.54 0.74
CA ASN A 47 1.10 10.33 -0.42
C ASN A 47 2.32 9.70 -1.12
N ALA A 48 3.35 9.32 -0.35
CA ALA A 48 4.53 8.65 -0.90
C ALA A 48 4.20 7.32 -1.60
N ILE A 49 3.28 6.52 -1.05
CA ILE A 49 2.83 5.27 -1.68
C ILE A 49 2.05 5.58 -2.97
N GLU A 50 1.13 6.55 -2.97
CA GLU A 50 0.41 6.96 -4.17
C GLU A 50 1.38 7.38 -5.29
N GLU A 51 2.31 8.30 -4.99
CA GLU A 51 3.34 8.75 -5.93
C GLU A 51 4.21 7.60 -6.44
N ALA A 52 4.61 6.69 -5.56
CA ALA A 52 5.36 5.51 -5.93
C ALA A 52 4.55 4.58 -6.85
N THR A 53 3.26 4.35 -6.61
CA THR A 53 2.42 3.50 -7.48
C THR A 53 2.22 4.10 -8.87
N ARG A 54 2.28 5.43 -9.03
CA ARG A 54 2.22 6.10 -10.35
C ARG A 54 3.45 5.82 -11.22
N ASN A 55 4.55 5.34 -10.66
CA ASN A 55 5.74 4.94 -11.41
C ASN A 55 5.58 3.58 -12.12
N PHE A 56 4.47 2.87 -11.90
CA PHE A 56 4.18 1.58 -12.51
C PHE A 56 3.03 1.75 -13.51
N THR A 57 3.26 1.35 -14.76
CA THR A 57 2.25 1.46 -15.84
C THR A 57 1.31 0.25 -15.90
N GLY A 58 1.70 -0.88 -15.31
CA GLY A 58 0.94 -2.13 -15.34
C GLY A 58 -0.20 -2.23 -14.34
N TYR A 59 -0.32 -1.29 -13.39
CA TYR A 59 -1.27 -1.37 -12.29
C TYR A 59 -2.03 -0.07 -12.13
N LYS A 60 -3.29 -0.16 -11.72
CA LYS A 60 -4.05 1.03 -11.33
C LYS A 60 -3.43 1.64 -10.06
N PRO A 61 -3.02 2.92 -10.08
CA PRO A 61 -2.42 3.58 -8.93
C PRO A 61 -3.34 3.54 -7.71
N VAL A 62 -2.75 3.46 -6.52
CA VAL A 62 -3.50 3.45 -5.26
C VAL A 62 -3.71 4.88 -4.81
N LYS A 63 -4.94 5.24 -4.41
CA LYS A 63 -5.20 6.57 -3.85
C LYS A 63 -4.81 6.65 -2.38
N LYS A 64 -4.20 7.76 -1.97
CA LYS A 64 -3.83 8.01 -0.57
C LYS A 64 -5.02 7.97 0.37
N GLU A 65 -6.21 8.43 -0.05
CA GLU A 65 -7.44 8.31 0.76
C GLU A 65 -7.74 6.85 1.14
N ASN A 66 -7.49 5.89 0.24
CA ASN A 66 -7.73 4.47 0.51
C ASN A 66 -6.68 3.84 1.43
N LEU A 67 -5.56 4.53 1.67
CA LEU A 67 -4.52 4.11 2.62
C LEU A 67 -4.72 4.75 3.99
N VAL A 68 -5.17 6.01 4.01
CA VAL A 68 -5.47 6.75 5.24
C VAL A 68 -6.77 6.24 5.83
N PHE A 69 -7.83 6.05 5.05
CA PHE A 69 -9.18 5.72 5.56
C PHE A 69 -9.52 4.22 5.51
N VAL A 70 -8.53 3.34 5.29
CA VAL A 70 -8.77 1.89 5.31
C VAL A 70 -9.31 1.43 6.68
N SER A 71 -10.36 0.61 6.65
CA SER A 71 -10.85 -0.08 7.85
C SER A 71 -9.75 -0.99 8.38
N ARG A 72 -9.31 -0.77 9.62
CA ARG A 72 -8.39 -1.70 10.28
C ARG A 72 -9.07 -3.05 10.42
N ARG A 73 -8.35 -4.12 10.09
CA ARG A 73 -8.82 -5.46 10.41
C ARG A 73 -8.92 -5.54 11.93
N ALA A 74 -10.09 -5.90 12.46
CA ALA A 74 -10.19 -6.22 13.87
C ALA A 74 -9.26 -7.41 14.13
N SER A 75 -8.26 -7.24 14.98
CA SER A 75 -7.58 -8.40 15.56
C SER A 75 -8.66 -9.16 16.33
N ALA A 76 -8.92 -10.40 15.94
CA ALA A 76 -9.67 -11.30 16.81
C ALA A 76 -8.84 -11.41 18.10
N ALA A 77 -9.41 -10.90 19.19
CA ALA A 77 -8.86 -10.99 20.54
C ALA A 77 -9.13 -12.37 21.13
#